data_AF-A0AA96X8H3-F1
#
_entry.id   AF-A0AA96X8H3-F1
#
_cell.length_a   1.000
_cell.length_b   1.000
_cell.length_c   1.000
_cell.angle_alpha   90.00
_cell.angle_beta   90.00
_cell.angle_gamma   90.00
#
_symmetry.space_group_name_H-M   'P 1'
#
loop_
_entity.id
_entity.type
_entity.pdbx_description
1 polymer ?
#
loop_
_entity_poly.entity_id
_entity_poly.type
_entity_poly.pdbx_seq_one_letter_code
_entity_poly.pdbx_strand_id
1 'polypeptide(L)' 'MGIERRLSRTMFLPAETVQLRQMCFTPGKVFQPGRYLAGELPDVAFEMGLVDKLPPVRGKSAEITEKPDEE' A
#
# COMPACT_ATOMS: atom_id res chain seq x y z
N MET A 1 -0.85 -21.34 -13.88
CA MET A 1 -0.89 -19.86 -13.82
C MET A 1 -1.46 -19.49 -12.47
N GLY A 2 -0.62 -18.95 -11.59
CA GLY A 2 -0.97 -18.68 -10.20
C GLY A 2 -2.07 -17.63 -10.12
N ILE A 3 -3.08 -17.89 -9.30
CA ILE A 3 -4.17 -16.96 -9.03
C ILE A 3 -3.53 -15.79 -8.26
N GLU A 4 -3.13 -14.74 -8.98
CA GLU A 4 -2.78 -13.47 -8.36
C GLU A 4 -4.03 -13.02 -7.60
N ARG A 5 -3.94 -13.02 -6.27
CA ARG A 5 -5.05 -12.62 -5.40
C ARG A 5 -5.26 -11.12 -5.59
N ARG A 6 -6.06 -10.75 -6.59
CA ARG A 6 -6.54 -9.39 -6.76
C ARG A 6 -7.34 -9.03 -5.52
N LEU A 7 -6.83 -8.07 -4.79
CA LEU A 7 -7.48 -7.51 -3.62
C LEU A 7 -8.31 -6.34 -4.11
N SER A 8 -9.54 -6.17 -3.63
CA SER A 8 -10.33 -4.97 -3.94
C SER A 8 -10.10 -3.94 -2.85
N ARG A 9 -9.99 -2.66 -3.20
CA ARG A 9 -9.85 -1.56 -2.22
C ARG A 9 -10.96 -1.58 -1.17
N THR A 10 -12.18 -1.96 -1.55
CA THR A 10 -13.34 -2.10 -0.67
C THR A 10 -13.18 -3.13 0.46
N MET A 11 -12.17 -4.01 0.38
CA MET A 11 -11.83 -4.96 1.45
C MET A 11 -11.01 -4.33 2.59
N PHE A 12 -10.55 -3.08 2.42
CA PHE A 12 -9.70 -2.36 3.36
C PHE A 12 -10.43 -1.14 3.92
N LEU A 13 -10.17 -0.83 5.19
CA LEU A 13 -10.58 0.46 5.74
C LEU A 13 -9.67 1.57 5.17
N PRO A 14 -10.16 2.80 4.97
CA PRO A 14 -9.33 3.88 4.46
C PRO A 14 -8.12 4.20 5.35
N ALA A 15 -8.24 3.96 6.66
CA ALA A 15 -7.15 4.09 7.63
C ALA A 15 -6.34 2.80 7.83
N GLU A 16 -6.60 1.74 7.06
CA GLU A 16 -5.85 0.48 7.15
C GLU A 16 -4.49 0.64 6.47
N THR A 17 -3.42 0.23 7.14
CA THR A 17 -2.08 0.23 6.54
C THR A 17 -1.91 -0.99 5.64
N VAL A 18 -1.52 -0.75 4.39
CA VAL A 18 -1.26 -1.76 3.38
C VAL A 18 0.15 -1.61 2.83
N GLN A 19 0.69 -2.68 2.24
CA GLN A 19 2.02 -2.66 1.64
C GLN A 19 1.90 -2.65 0.12
N LEU A 20 2.35 -1.58 -0.51
CA LEU A 20 2.58 -1.54 -1.96
C LEU A 20 3.90 -2.26 -2.27
N ARG A 21 3.84 -3.33 -3.07
CA ARG A 21 5.00 -4.18 -3.39
C ARG A 21 5.74 -3.76 -4.64
N GLN A 22 5.05 -3.06 -5.53
CA GLN A 22 5.55 -2.63 -6.83
C GLN A 22 5.18 -1.17 -7.07
N MET A 23 5.97 -0.52 -7.90
CA MET A 23 5.74 0.89 -8.24
C MET A 23 4.38 1.05 -8.92
N CYS A 24 3.55 1.99 -8.43
CA CYS A 24 2.26 2.27 -9.02
C CYS A 24 2.31 3.63 -9.73
N PHE A 25 2.18 3.59 -11.05
CA PHE A 25 2.13 4.78 -11.89
C PHE A 25 0.68 5.21 -12.05
N THR A 26 0.37 6.43 -11.62
CA THR A 26 -0.93 7.06 -11.85
C THR A 26 -0.74 8.32 -12.68
N PRO A 27 -1.79 8.80 -13.37
CA PRO A 27 -1.70 10.01 -14.20
C PRO A 27 -1.31 11.28 -13.41
N GLY A 28 -1.42 11.30 -12.08
CA GLY A 28 -1.08 12.46 -11.26
C GLY A 28 0.08 12.26 -10.27
N LYS A 29 0.51 11.02 -10.01
CA LYS A 29 1.53 10.70 -9.00
C LYS A 29 2.15 9.32 -9.25
N VAL A 30 3.41 9.16 -8.91
CA VAL A 30 4.05 7.84 -8.84
C VAL A 30 4.17 7.44 -7.37
N PHE A 31 3.73 6.23 -7.04
CA PHE A 31 3.84 5.65 -5.71
C PHE A 31 4.98 4.62 -5.71
N GLN A 32 5.96 4.85 -4.86
CA GLN A 32 7.08 3.94 -4.64
C GLN A 32 6.63 2.74 -3.80
N PRO A 33 7.20 1.54 -3.96
CA PRO A 33 6.95 0.41 -3.07
C PRO A 33 7.17 0.81 -1.60
N GLY A 34 6.21 0.53 -0.73
CA GLY A 34 6.22 1.05 0.64
C GLY A 34 4.91 0.80 1.39
N ARG A 35 4.85 1.27 2.64
CA ARG A 35 3.62 1.23 3.46
C ARG A 35 2.80 2.48 3.20
N TYR A 36 1.52 2.30 2.96
CA TYR A 36 0.56 3.39 2.74
C TYR A 36 -0.72 3.11 3.50
N LEU A 37 -1.49 4.16 3.76
CA LEU A 37 -2.90 3.97 4.10
C LEU A 37 -3.65 3.55 2.84
N ALA A 38 -4.59 2.61 2.98
CA ALA A 38 -5.38 2.15 1.84
C ALA A 38 -6.20 3.28 1.19
N GLY A 39 -6.54 4.32 1.96
CA GLY A 39 -7.17 5.53 1.46
C GLY A 39 -6.28 6.44 0.62
N GLU A 40 -4.94 6.32 0.73
CA GLU A 40 -3.98 7.13 -0.03
C GLU A 40 -3.60 6.51 -1.39
N LEU A 41 -3.84 5.21 -1.55
CA LEU A 41 -3.57 4.50 -2.79
C LEU A 41 -4.80 4.52 -3.71
N PRO A 42 -4.60 4.61 -5.03
CA PRO A 42 -5.68 4.53 -6.00
C PRO A 42 -6.25 3.10 -6.07
N ASP A 43 -7.52 2.95 -6.46
CA ASP A 43 -8.17 1.65 -6.64
C ASP A 43 -7.38 0.71 -7.57
N VAL A 44 -6.77 1.27 -8.63
CA VAL A 44 -5.96 0.51 -9.61
C VAL A 44 -4.79 -0.25 -8.97
N ALA A 45 -4.22 0.24 -7.87
CA ALA A 45 -3.13 -0.46 -7.18
C ALA A 45 -3.60 -1.78 -6.56
N PHE A 46 -4.86 -1.82 -6.11
CA PHE A 46 -5.49 -3.01 -5.54
C PHE A 46 -5.95 -3.95 -6.66
N GLU A 47 -6.62 -3.41 -7.69
CA GLU A 47 -7.12 -4.21 -8.83
C GLU A 47 -5.99 -4.91 -9.60
N MET A 48 -4.83 -4.26 -9.71
CA MET A 48 -3.62 -4.82 -10.32
C MET A 48 -2.85 -5.77 -9.38
N GLY A 49 -3.30 -5.97 -8.14
CA GLY A 49 -2.65 -6.86 -7.18
C GLY A 49 -1.28 -6.35 -6.70
N LEU A 50 -1.00 -5.05 -6.81
CA LEU A 50 0.28 -4.46 -6.36
C LEU A 50 0.34 -4.30 -4.83
N VAL A 51 -0.80 -4.40 -4.17
CA VAL A 51 -0.97 -4.19 -2.73
C VAL A 51 -1.14 -5.53 -2.01
N ASP A 52 -0.42 -5.69 -0.90
CA ASP A 52 -0.54 -6.81 0.02
C ASP A 52 -1.16 -6.36 1.35
N LYS A 53 -1.99 -7.22 1.93
CA LYS A 53 -2.60 -6.97 3.25
C LYS A 53 -1.58 -7.28 4.33
N LEU A 54 -1.26 -6.29 5.14
CA LEU A 54 -0.40 -6.51 6.30
C LEU A 54 -1.20 -7.19 7.43
N PRO A 55 -0.58 -8.09 8.21
CA PRO A 55 -1.24 -8.64 9.39
C PRO A 55 -1.61 -7.49 10.34
N PRO A 56 -2.77 -7.56 11.02
CA PRO A 56 -3.13 -6.55 12.02
C PRO A 56 -2.04 -6.56 13.10
N VAL A 57 -1.30 -5.45 13.22
CA VAL A 57 -0.24 -5.30 14.21
C VAL A 57 -0.86 -5.33 15.60
N ARG A 58 -0.96 -6.52 16.20
CA ARG A 58 -1.22 -6.71 17.63
C ARG A 58 0.08 -6.45 18.38
N GLY A 59 0.35 -5.17 18.65
CA GLY A 59 1.33 -4.78 19.68
C GLY A 59 2.37 -3.76 19.24
N LYS A 60 2.21 -2.54 19.76
CA LYS A 60 3.21 -1.51 20.12
C LYS A 60 4.19 -0.97 19.07
N SER A 61 4.38 0.36 19.19
CA SER A 61 5.37 1.24 18.54
C SER A 61 4.92 1.72 17.15
N ALA A 62 4.35 2.92 16.99
CA ALA A 62 4.93 4.25 17.25
C ALA A 62 6.34 4.38 16.66
N GLU A 63 6.51 5.39 15.80
CA GLU A 63 7.73 5.81 15.11
C GLU A 63 7.96 5.21 13.72
N ILE A 64 7.43 5.90 12.71
CA ILE A 64 8.03 5.94 11.37
C ILE A 64 8.43 7.40 11.18
N THR A 65 9.71 7.68 11.38
CA THR A 65 10.28 8.98 11.05
C THR A 65 10.07 9.24 9.56
N GLU A 66 9.56 10.42 9.27
CA GLU A 66 9.45 10.95 7.93
C GLU A 66 10.83 11.39 7.42
N LYS A 67 11.02 11.19 6.11
CA LYS A 67 11.80 11.99 5.13
C LYS A 67 13.25 11.59 4.77
N PRO A 68 13.61 11.83 3.48
CA PRO A 68 14.73 11.24 2.76
C PRO A 68 16.00 12.08 2.91
N ASP A 69 17.17 11.47 2.69
CA ASP A 69 18.43 12.19 2.52
C ASP A 69 18.96 11.93 1.11
N GLU A 70 19.14 13.03 0.37
CA GLU A 70 19.91 13.15 -0.86
C GLU A 70 21.39 12.86 -0.58
N GLU A 71 22.07 12.13 -1.48
CA GLU A 71 23.45 12.46 -1.90
C GLU A 71 23.72 11.93 -3.32
#